data_AF-A0A921IK78-F1
#
_entry.id   AF-A0A921IK78-F1
#
_cell.length_a   1.000
_cell.length_b   1.000
_cell.length_c   1.000
_cell.angle_alpha   90.00
_cell.angle_beta   90.00
_cell.angle_gamma   90.00
#
_symmetry.space_group_name_H-M   'P 1'
#
loop_
_entity.id
_entity.type
_entity.pdbx_description
1 polymer ?
#
loop_
_entity_poly.entity_id
_entity_poly.type
_entity_poly.pdbx_seq_one_letter_code
_entity_poly.pdbx_strand_id
1 'polypeptide(L)'
;MICPRCGKPAEEGMNHCPYCGAPLQQDSQQASTPRYTAAPTPGPAPAGNSAEPPVIQLMRRMARSPYFLVPAIGFTCMVAFNLAAGLFNASPAVLESYLAPLYAYSNDAQMASIADTLSVVLTASAGGALLGQIPAILVAVSIWMMYATAVNESGKPLQTAGLTIIRVLQIISLVLVCLTALLIVVIFGLVFVGLGQFDDAGAAMAVMAVVLVLIAVIFALDIVYYVKLVGLLNNLRQTIWTGTPQGKISSYVAVLSILGGVVSLGTFLTGNVFSGLAGVASAVSGIGFGIFLFQYRDQLRALEPQNAAMPDAYSYEYRS
;
A
#
# COMPACT_ATOMS: atom_id res chain seq x y z
N MET A 1 -11.65 -54.58 20.77
CA MET A 1 -10.51 -54.25 19.86
C MET A 1 -9.73 -55.51 19.49
N ILE A 2 -9.20 -55.64 18.27
CA ILE A 2 -8.34 -56.78 17.85
C ILE A 2 -6.88 -56.36 17.97
N CYS A 3 -6.06 -57.16 18.65
CA CYS A 3 -4.64 -56.83 18.79
C CYS A 3 -3.93 -56.90 17.41
N PRO A 4 -3.28 -55.81 16.95
CA PRO A 4 -2.61 -55.78 15.64
C PRO A 4 -1.43 -56.75 15.53
N ARG A 5 -0.95 -57.29 16.66
CA ARG A 5 0.21 -58.18 16.71
C ARG A 5 -0.14 -59.67 16.78
N CYS A 6 -1.26 -60.05 17.39
CA CYS A 6 -1.62 -61.46 17.57
C CYS A 6 -3.02 -61.83 17.04
N GLY A 7 -3.80 -60.88 16.53
CA GLY A 7 -5.10 -61.13 15.89
C GLY A 7 -6.21 -61.62 16.83
N LYS A 8 -5.95 -61.73 18.15
CA LYS A 8 -6.96 -62.14 19.14
C LYS A 8 -7.78 -60.94 19.64
N PRO A 9 -9.06 -61.15 19.99
CA PRO A 9 -9.89 -60.10 20.57
C PRO A 9 -9.38 -59.74 21.97
N ALA A 10 -9.25 -58.44 22.24
CA ALA A 10 -8.93 -57.87 23.54
C ALA A 10 -10.08 -56.97 24.02
N GLU A 11 -10.42 -57.09 25.31
CA GLU A 11 -11.48 -56.31 25.96
C GLU A 11 -11.10 -54.83 26.05
N GLU A 12 -12.09 -53.96 25.87
CA GLU A 12 -11.93 -52.51 25.88
C GLU A 12 -11.56 -52.01 27.29
N GLY A 13 -10.44 -51.31 27.40
CA GLY A 13 -9.93 -50.79 28.67
C GLY A 13 -8.55 -51.31 29.11
N MET A 14 -7.98 -52.28 28.40
CA MET A 14 -6.67 -52.85 28.75
C MET A 14 -5.51 -52.22 27.97
N ASN A 15 -4.48 -51.75 28.70
CA ASN A 15 -3.30 -51.10 28.13
C ASN A 15 -2.31 -52.09 27.46
N HIS A 16 -2.42 -53.38 27.79
CA HIS A 16 -1.57 -54.44 27.24
C HIS A 16 -2.40 -55.67 26.89
N CYS A 17 -2.08 -56.32 25.77
CA CYS A 17 -2.75 -57.54 25.34
C CYS A 17 -2.36 -58.72 26.26
N PRO A 18 -3.32 -59.42 26.88
CA PRO A 18 -3.03 -60.50 27.84
C PRO A 18 -2.41 -61.75 27.19
N TYR A 19 -2.50 -61.89 25.86
CA TYR A 19 -1.97 -63.06 25.15
C TYR A 19 -0.57 -62.87 24.57
N CYS A 20 -0.15 -61.64 24.27
CA CYS A 20 1.12 -61.36 23.60
C CYS A 20 1.95 -60.24 24.24
N GLY A 21 1.43 -59.59 25.28
CA GLY A 21 2.11 -58.51 26.01
C GLY A 21 2.27 -57.20 25.22
N ALA A 22 1.69 -57.07 24.02
CA ALA A 22 1.82 -55.87 23.21
C ALA A 22 0.94 -54.72 23.76
N PRO A 23 1.43 -53.46 23.80
CA PRO A 23 0.64 -52.33 24.24
C PRO A 23 -0.50 -52.05 23.24
N LEU A 24 -1.70 -51.81 23.77
CA LEU A 24 -2.88 -51.44 22.98
C LEU A 24 -3.12 -49.94 23.22
N GLN A 25 -2.90 -49.12 22.19
CA GLN A 25 -3.02 -47.67 22.27
C GLN A 25 -4.50 -47.30 22.52
N GLN A 26 -4.77 -46.67 23.66
CA GLN A 26 -6.10 -46.17 24.03
C GLN A 26 -6.34 -44.83 23.32
N ASP A 27 -7.07 -44.84 22.21
CA ASP A 27 -7.65 -43.62 21.64
C ASP A 27 -8.88 -43.23 22.46
N SER A 28 -8.67 -42.64 23.65
CA SER A 28 -9.73 -41.90 24.34
C SER A 28 -9.75 -40.46 23.84
N GLN A 29 -10.58 -40.22 22.82
CA GLN A 29 -11.17 -38.91 22.59
C GLN A 29 -11.93 -38.49 23.86
N GLN A 30 -11.39 -37.54 24.63
CA GLN A 30 -12.13 -36.90 25.71
C GLN A 30 -11.87 -35.40 25.72
N ALA A 31 -12.92 -34.66 25.36
CA ALA A 31 -13.00 -33.22 25.35
C ALA A 31 -12.79 -32.64 26.76
N SER A 32 -11.81 -31.77 26.95
CA SER A 32 -11.80 -30.74 28.01
C SER A 32 -10.73 -29.67 27.76
N THR A 33 -11.20 -28.42 27.59
CA THR A 33 -10.57 -27.10 27.77
C THR A 33 -9.03 -26.94 27.64
N PRO A 34 -8.52 -26.10 26.71
CA PRO A 34 -7.10 -25.78 26.70
C PRO A 34 -6.74 -24.78 27.81
N ARG A 35 -5.95 -25.25 28.77
CA ARG A 35 -5.12 -24.43 29.65
C ARG A 35 -3.95 -23.90 28.81
N TYR A 36 -3.82 -22.59 28.67
CA TYR A 36 -2.70 -21.97 27.95
C TYR A 36 -1.38 -22.23 28.69
N THR A 37 -0.63 -23.23 28.25
CA THR A 37 0.79 -23.41 28.56
C THR A 37 1.53 -23.56 27.24
N ALA A 38 2.36 -22.56 26.95
CA ALA A 38 3.24 -22.41 25.78
C ALA A 38 2.59 -21.98 24.45
N ALA A 39 3.28 -21.05 23.78
CA ALA A 39 2.92 -20.52 22.47
C ALA A 39 2.92 -21.65 21.41
N PRO A 40 2.04 -21.61 20.38
CA PRO A 40 2.07 -22.58 19.31
C PRO A 40 3.43 -22.50 18.61
N THR A 41 4.21 -23.57 18.72
CA THR A 41 5.30 -23.83 17.78
C THR A 41 4.73 -23.72 16.37
N PRO A 42 5.35 -22.97 15.45
CA PRO A 42 4.86 -22.86 14.09
C PRO A 42 4.82 -24.28 13.50
N GLY A 43 3.60 -24.76 13.21
CA GLY A 43 3.41 -26.00 12.50
C GLY A 43 4.17 -25.98 11.17
N PRO A 44 4.44 -27.17 10.58
CA PRO A 44 5.24 -27.28 9.37
C PRO A 44 4.66 -26.33 8.31
N ALA A 45 5.51 -25.46 7.77
CA ALA A 45 5.14 -24.57 6.68
C ALA A 45 4.50 -25.40 5.55
N PRO A 46 3.43 -24.90 4.91
CA PRO A 46 2.92 -25.55 3.70
C PRO A 46 4.09 -25.64 2.71
N ALA A 47 4.33 -26.85 2.21
CA ALA A 47 5.51 -27.25 1.47
C ALA A 47 5.82 -26.31 0.28
N GLY A 48 6.63 -25.28 0.55
CA GLY A 48 7.50 -24.67 -0.44
C GLY A 48 8.85 -25.36 -0.36
N ASN A 49 9.47 -25.63 -1.50
CA ASN A 49 10.75 -26.33 -1.63
C ASN A 49 11.71 -25.98 -0.48
N SER A 50 12.18 -26.99 0.25
CA SER A 50 13.08 -26.86 1.41
C SER A 50 14.42 -26.18 1.11
N ALA A 51 14.68 -25.80 -0.14
CA ALA A 51 15.83 -25.07 -0.65
C ALA A 51 15.59 -23.54 -0.79
N GLU A 52 14.36 -23.04 -0.64
CA GLU A 52 14.06 -21.61 -0.79
C GLU A 52 14.33 -20.85 0.52
N PRO A 53 15.08 -19.73 0.52
CA PRO A 53 15.44 -19.02 1.75
C PRO A 53 14.19 -18.54 2.51
N PRO A 54 14.23 -18.52 3.85
CA PRO A 54 13.05 -18.28 4.70
C PRO A 54 12.42 -16.91 4.46
N VAL A 55 13.19 -15.94 3.96
CA VAL A 55 12.74 -14.59 3.63
C VAL A 55 11.84 -14.56 2.37
N ILE A 56 12.11 -15.42 1.38
CA ILE A 56 11.27 -15.52 0.17
C ILE A 56 9.96 -16.23 0.49
N GLN A 57 10.01 -17.26 1.34
CA GLN A 57 8.81 -17.92 1.85
C GLN A 57 7.93 -16.96 2.67
N LEU A 58 8.55 -16.12 3.51
CA LEU A 58 7.87 -15.06 4.24
C LEU A 58 7.18 -14.07 3.29
N MET A 59 7.87 -13.60 2.25
CA MET A 59 7.26 -12.70 1.26
C MET A 59 6.08 -13.34 0.53
N ARG A 60 6.21 -14.61 0.11
CA ARG A 60 5.12 -15.34 -0.54
C ARG A 60 3.92 -15.49 0.41
N ARG A 61 4.17 -15.80 1.69
CA ARG A 61 3.13 -15.88 2.73
C ARG A 61 2.45 -14.54 2.96
N MET A 62 3.22 -13.45 3.05
CA MET A 62 2.72 -12.10 3.27
C MET A 62 1.90 -11.59 2.07
N ALA A 63 2.34 -11.86 0.85
CA ALA A 63 1.59 -11.49 -0.35
C ALA A 63 0.29 -12.29 -0.54
N ARG A 64 0.21 -13.53 -0.03
CA ARG A 64 -1.04 -14.32 0.06
C ARG A 64 -1.93 -13.95 1.25
N SER A 65 -1.42 -13.15 2.19
CA SER A 65 -2.16 -12.83 3.41
C SER A 65 -3.32 -11.87 3.13
N PRO A 66 -4.42 -11.95 3.91
CA PRO A 66 -5.55 -11.02 3.76
C PRO A 66 -5.16 -9.56 3.97
N TYR A 67 -4.05 -9.30 4.69
CA TYR A 67 -3.50 -7.96 4.89
C TYR A 67 -2.98 -7.30 3.62
N PHE A 68 -2.64 -8.07 2.59
CA PHE A 68 -2.26 -7.53 1.27
C PHE A 68 -3.47 -7.42 0.33
N LEU A 69 -4.42 -8.35 0.45
CA LEU A 69 -5.58 -8.45 -0.45
C LEU A 69 -6.60 -7.32 -0.21
N VAL A 70 -6.88 -6.99 1.06
CA VAL A 70 -7.78 -5.88 1.43
C VAL A 70 -7.34 -4.52 0.85
N PRO A 71 -6.08 -4.06 1.06
CA PRO A 71 -5.63 -2.80 0.49
C PRO A 71 -5.50 -2.83 -1.04
N ALA A 72 -5.20 -3.99 -1.63
CA ALA A 72 -5.17 -4.14 -3.09
C ALA A 72 -6.57 -3.90 -3.70
N ILE A 73 -7.61 -4.50 -3.12
CA ILE A 73 -9.00 -4.25 -3.53
C ILE A 73 -9.35 -2.77 -3.32
N GLY A 74 -9.08 -2.23 -2.13
CA GLY A 74 -9.34 -0.82 -1.82
C GLY A 74 -8.70 0.14 -2.82
N PHE A 75 -7.45 -0.12 -3.20
CA PHE A 75 -6.73 0.69 -4.19
C PHE A 75 -7.37 0.60 -5.59
N THR A 76 -7.79 -0.59 -6.03
CA THR A 76 -8.50 -0.71 -7.32
C THR A 76 -9.87 -0.03 -7.31
N CYS A 77 -10.62 -0.14 -6.22
CA CYS A 77 -11.89 0.58 -6.06
C CYS A 77 -11.68 2.10 -6.08
N MET A 78 -10.61 2.59 -5.42
CA MET A 78 -10.24 4.01 -5.45
C MET A 78 -10.01 4.48 -6.90
N VAL A 79 -9.23 3.73 -7.69
CA VAL A 79 -8.96 4.08 -9.09
C VAL A 79 -10.26 4.07 -9.92
N ALA A 80 -11.12 3.08 -9.73
CA ALA A 80 -12.40 3.00 -10.42
C ALA A 80 -13.33 4.19 -10.09
N PHE A 81 -13.43 4.57 -8.81
CA PHE A 81 -14.24 5.72 -8.41
C PHE A 81 -13.65 7.05 -8.83
N ASN A 82 -12.32 7.19 -8.87
CA ASN A 82 -11.68 8.39 -9.42
C ASN A 82 -11.90 8.53 -10.92
N LEU A 83 -11.87 7.43 -11.67
CA LEU A 83 -12.21 7.44 -13.10
C LEU A 83 -13.68 7.81 -13.31
N ALA A 84 -14.60 7.23 -12.52
CA ALA A 84 -16.00 7.61 -12.55
C ALA A 84 -16.19 9.10 -12.23
N ALA A 85 -15.58 9.59 -11.15
CA ALA A 85 -15.62 11.00 -10.77
C ALA A 85 -15.08 11.91 -11.89
N GLY A 86 -13.96 11.55 -12.52
CA GLY A 86 -13.40 12.31 -13.65
C GLY A 86 -14.37 12.43 -14.83
N LEU A 87 -15.10 11.35 -15.15
CA LEU A 87 -16.09 11.33 -16.22
C LEU A 87 -17.34 12.16 -15.88
N PHE A 88 -17.83 12.11 -14.64
CA PHE A 88 -19.01 12.88 -14.21
C PHE A 88 -18.73 14.37 -14.03
N ASN A 89 -17.54 14.75 -13.56
CA ASN A 89 -17.13 16.15 -13.39
C ASN A 89 -16.74 16.85 -14.70
N ALA A 90 -16.55 16.12 -15.80
CA ALA A 90 -16.30 16.69 -17.12
C ALA A 90 -17.54 17.36 -17.76
N SER A 91 -18.69 17.34 -17.07
CA SER A 91 -19.92 17.95 -17.58
C SER A 91 -19.89 19.49 -17.42
N PRO A 92 -20.25 20.26 -18.48
CA PRO A 92 -20.26 21.72 -18.44
C PRO A 92 -21.26 22.29 -17.40
N ALA A 93 -22.25 21.50 -16.98
CA ALA A 93 -23.21 21.88 -15.93
C ALA A 93 -22.54 22.10 -14.56
N VAL A 94 -21.44 21.38 -14.26
CA VAL A 94 -20.70 21.58 -13.01
C VAL A 94 -19.92 22.90 -13.06
N LEU A 95 -19.37 23.27 -14.21
CA LEU A 95 -18.69 24.55 -14.40
C LEU A 95 -19.64 25.73 -14.21
N GLU A 96 -20.86 25.65 -14.73
CA GLU A 96 -21.90 26.67 -14.48
C GLU A 96 -22.21 26.82 -12.98
N SER A 97 -22.17 25.74 -12.19
CA SER A 97 -22.40 25.83 -10.75
C SER A 97 -21.27 26.51 -9.95
N TYR A 98 -20.02 26.45 -10.45
CA TYR A 98 -18.89 27.19 -9.89
C TYR A 98 -18.84 28.65 -10.36
N LEU A 99 -19.33 28.93 -11.56
CA LEU A 99 -19.44 30.29 -12.11
C LEU A 99 -20.70 31.02 -11.60
N ALA A 100 -21.75 30.29 -11.20
CA ALA A 100 -23.02 30.77 -10.65
C ALA A 100 -22.86 31.94 -9.64
N PRO A 101 -21.95 31.86 -8.65
CA PRO A 101 -21.76 32.93 -7.67
C PRO A 101 -20.94 34.11 -8.23
N LEU A 102 -20.08 33.87 -9.23
CA LEU A 102 -19.26 34.90 -9.86
C LEU A 102 -20.06 35.78 -10.82
N TYR A 103 -21.15 35.29 -11.40
CA TYR A 103 -22.04 36.09 -12.28
C TYR A 103 -22.60 37.34 -11.57
N ALA A 104 -22.71 37.33 -10.24
CA ALA A 104 -23.18 38.48 -9.48
C ALA A 104 -22.16 39.64 -9.40
N TYR A 105 -20.89 39.42 -9.77
CA TYR A 105 -19.79 40.37 -9.51
C TYR A 105 -19.01 40.80 -10.77
N SER A 106 -19.42 40.37 -11.97
CA SER A 106 -18.62 40.54 -13.20
C SER A 106 -19.42 41.06 -14.39
N ASN A 107 -18.77 41.83 -15.28
CA ASN A 107 -19.35 42.30 -16.55
C ASN A 107 -19.37 41.19 -17.62
N ASP A 108 -20.40 41.16 -18.48
CA ASP A 108 -20.69 40.10 -19.47
C ASP A 108 -19.49 39.72 -20.38
N ALA A 109 -18.69 40.71 -20.80
CA ALA A 109 -17.56 40.48 -21.70
C ALA A 109 -16.36 39.78 -21.03
N GLN A 110 -16.11 40.06 -19.75
CA GLN A 110 -15.05 39.39 -18.99
C GLN A 110 -15.47 37.95 -18.67
N MET A 111 -16.75 37.70 -18.40
CA MET A 111 -17.27 36.36 -18.16
C MET A 111 -17.22 35.45 -19.38
N ALA A 112 -17.50 35.95 -20.58
CA ALA A 112 -17.34 35.16 -21.78
C ALA A 112 -15.89 34.65 -21.94
N SER A 113 -14.90 35.52 -21.71
CA SER A 113 -13.47 35.15 -21.81
C SER A 113 -13.00 34.22 -20.70
N ILE A 114 -13.50 34.41 -19.46
CA ILE A 114 -13.17 33.57 -18.31
C ILE A 114 -13.84 32.21 -18.44
N ALA A 115 -15.10 32.16 -18.88
CA ALA A 115 -15.83 30.91 -19.11
C ALA A 115 -15.22 30.10 -20.25
N ASP A 116 -14.77 30.72 -21.34
CA ASP A 116 -14.08 30.01 -22.43
C ASP A 116 -12.69 29.50 -22.01
N THR A 117 -11.92 30.31 -21.28
CA THR A 117 -10.61 29.85 -20.79
C THR A 117 -10.74 28.77 -19.72
N LEU A 118 -11.70 28.88 -18.80
CA LEU A 118 -11.98 27.83 -17.82
C LEU A 118 -12.53 26.58 -18.48
N SER A 119 -13.43 26.68 -19.46
CA SER A 119 -14.01 25.51 -20.12
C SER A 119 -12.93 24.71 -20.89
N VAL A 120 -11.99 25.40 -21.54
CA VAL A 120 -10.82 24.80 -22.20
C VAL A 120 -9.86 24.19 -21.17
N VAL A 121 -9.60 24.87 -20.05
CA VAL A 121 -8.78 24.33 -18.96
C VAL A 121 -9.43 23.11 -18.32
N LEU A 122 -10.76 23.12 -18.17
CA LEU A 122 -11.54 22.03 -17.58
C LEU A 122 -11.68 20.83 -18.51
N THR A 123 -11.89 21.04 -19.81
CA THR A 123 -11.85 19.94 -20.80
C THR A 123 -10.43 19.38 -20.95
N ALA A 124 -9.41 20.23 -20.91
CA ALA A 124 -8.01 19.79 -20.80
C ALA A 124 -7.75 19.03 -19.50
N SER A 125 -8.41 19.39 -18.39
CA SER A 125 -8.31 18.69 -17.10
C SER A 125 -9.09 17.38 -17.06
N ALA A 126 -10.18 17.21 -17.83
CA ALA A 126 -10.89 15.94 -17.97
C ALA A 126 -10.07 14.92 -18.76
N GLY A 127 -9.41 15.35 -19.84
CA GLY A 127 -8.37 14.56 -20.52
C GLY A 127 -7.16 14.32 -19.61
N GLY A 128 -6.77 15.33 -18.84
CA GLY A 128 -5.72 15.28 -17.83
C GLY A 128 -6.04 14.35 -16.65
N ALA A 129 -7.32 14.13 -16.33
CA ALA A 129 -7.74 13.21 -15.29
C ALA A 129 -7.48 11.77 -15.74
N LEU A 130 -7.79 11.42 -17.00
CA LEU A 130 -7.47 10.10 -17.55
C LEU A 130 -5.96 9.87 -17.66
N LEU A 131 -5.21 10.85 -18.17
CA LEU A 131 -3.75 10.77 -18.26
C LEU A 131 -3.10 10.76 -16.87
N GLY A 132 -3.67 11.48 -15.91
CA GLY A 132 -3.23 11.55 -14.52
C GLY A 132 -3.49 10.28 -13.72
N GLN A 133 -4.46 9.44 -14.13
CA GLN A 133 -4.71 8.13 -13.51
C GLN A 133 -3.79 7.02 -14.05
N ILE A 134 -3.02 7.23 -15.14
CA ILE A 134 -2.13 6.22 -15.71
C ILE A 134 -1.15 5.65 -14.66
N PRO A 135 -0.45 6.46 -13.85
CA PRO A 135 0.43 5.93 -12.81
C PRO A 135 -0.32 5.09 -11.77
N ALA A 136 -1.53 5.50 -11.38
CA ALA A 136 -2.34 4.77 -10.42
C ALA A 136 -2.80 3.41 -10.98
N ILE A 137 -3.21 3.34 -12.24
CA ILE A 137 -3.57 2.10 -12.93
C ILE A 137 -2.36 1.16 -13.00
N LEU A 138 -1.17 1.68 -13.36
CA LEU A 138 0.04 0.87 -13.44
C LEU A 138 0.48 0.34 -12.07
N VAL A 139 0.30 1.12 -10.99
CA VAL A 139 0.52 0.65 -9.62
C VAL A 139 -0.46 -0.47 -9.27
N ALA A 140 -1.75 -0.32 -9.62
CA ALA A 140 -2.76 -1.35 -9.40
C ALA A 140 -2.39 -2.66 -10.12
N VAL A 141 -2.03 -2.60 -11.40
CA VAL A 141 -1.58 -3.75 -12.18
C VAL A 141 -0.34 -4.40 -11.53
N SER A 142 0.60 -3.59 -11.05
CA SER A 142 1.81 -4.10 -10.40
C SER A 142 1.53 -4.83 -9.08
N ILE A 143 0.57 -4.35 -8.29
CA ILE A 143 0.10 -5.02 -7.05
C ILE A 143 -0.53 -6.38 -7.38
N TRP A 144 -1.37 -6.46 -8.41
CA TRP A 144 -1.96 -7.72 -8.85
C TRP A 144 -0.95 -8.69 -9.46
N MET A 145 0.06 -8.20 -10.17
CA MET A 145 1.18 -9.02 -10.64
C MET A 145 1.98 -9.60 -9.46
N MET A 146 2.18 -8.82 -8.39
CA MET A 146 2.83 -9.31 -7.16
C MET A 146 1.98 -10.37 -6.44
N TYR A 147 0.65 -10.24 -6.45
CA TYR A 147 -0.26 -11.26 -5.93
C TYR A 147 -0.21 -12.55 -6.77
N ALA A 148 -0.34 -12.44 -8.09
CA ALA A 148 -0.36 -13.60 -8.99
C ALA A 148 0.94 -14.42 -8.91
N THR A 149 2.08 -13.73 -8.85
CA THR A 149 3.40 -14.38 -8.68
C THR A 149 3.56 -15.04 -7.32
N ALA A 150 2.94 -14.51 -6.27
CA ALA A 150 2.94 -15.14 -4.96
C ALA A 150 2.02 -16.37 -4.90
N VAL A 151 0.87 -16.36 -5.57
CA VAL A 151 -0.09 -17.49 -5.60
C VAL A 151 0.42 -18.65 -6.47
N ASN A 152 1.17 -18.37 -7.53
CA ASN A 152 1.73 -19.41 -8.38
C ASN A 152 2.72 -20.30 -7.62
N GLU A 153 2.35 -21.57 -7.39
CA GLU A 153 3.17 -22.60 -6.74
C GLU A 153 4.11 -23.32 -7.72
N SER A 154 4.26 -22.80 -8.93
CA SER A 154 4.95 -23.46 -10.05
C SER A 154 6.48 -23.61 -9.89
N GLY A 155 7.04 -23.44 -8.69
CA GLY A 155 8.47 -23.52 -8.41
C GLY A 155 9.33 -22.43 -9.08
N LYS A 156 8.71 -21.44 -9.74
CA LYS A 156 9.43 -20.34 -10.40
C LYS A 156 9.87 -19.30 -9.36
N PRO A 157 11.05 -18.69 -9.52
CA PRO A 157 11.51 -17.62 -8.63
C PRO A 157 10.51 -16.45 -8.62
N LEU A 158 10.33 -15.84 -7.45
CA LEU A 158 9.41 -14.73 -7.25
C LEU A 158 9.77 -13.57 -8.21
N GLN A 159 8.86 -13.24 -9.13
CA GLN A 159 9.15 -12.24 -10.14
C GLN A 159 9.16 -10.84 -9.53
N THR A 160 10.32 -10.18 -9.51
CA THR A 160 10.46 -8.81 -8.98
C THR A 160 9.98 -7.72 -9.94
N ALA A 161 9.32 -8.09 -11.04
CA ALA A 161 8.91 -7.17 -12.11
C ALA A 161 7.93 -6.10 -11.59
N GLY A 162 6.92 -6.49 -10.82
CA GLY A 162 5.96 -5.55 -10.22
C GLY A 162 6.66 -4.54 -9.31
N LEU A 163 7.66 -4.99 -8.53
CA LEU A 163 8.40 -4.12 -7.61
C LEU A 163 9.30 -3.12 -8.35
N THR A 164 9.90 -3.52 -9.47
CA THR A 164 10.66 -2.60 -10.33
C THR A 164 9.76 -1.57 -11.00
N ILE A 165 8.56 -1.97 -11.46
CA ILE A 165 7.60 -1.06 -12.08
C ILE A 165 7.11 -0.04 -11.05
N ILE A 166 6.68 -0.48 -9.86
CA ILE A 166 6.25 0.44 -8.78
C ILE A 166 7.37 1.41 -8.44
N ARG A 167 8.62 0.94 -8.29
CA ARG A 167 9.76 1.82 -7.99
C ARG A 167 9.93 2.91 -9.06
N VAL A 168 9.92 2.56 -10.34
CA VAL A 168 10.11 3.53 -11.43
C VAL A 168 8.96 4.54 -11.44
N LEU A 169 7.72 4.10 -11.24
CA LEU A 169 6.56 5.00 -11.14
C LEU A 169 6.69 5.97 -9.96
N GLN A 170 7.16 5.50 -8.80
CA GLN A 170 7.36 6.34 -7.63
C GLN A 170 8.47 7.39 -7.85
N ILE A 171 9.52 7.07 -8.61
CA ILE A 171 10.55 8.04 -9.02
C ILE A 171 9.96 9.10 -9.96
N ILE A 172 9.13 8.69 -10.93
CA ILE A 172 8.45 9.62 -11.84
C ILE A 172 7.51 10.55 -11.05
N SER A 173 6.71 10.00 -10.14
CA SER A 173 5.82 10.78 -9.26
C SER A 173 6.58 11.77 -8.39
N LEU A 174 7.73 11.37 -7.82
CA LEU A 174 8.61 12.27 -7.07
C LEU A 174 9.06 13.46 -7.92
N VAL A 175 9.51 13.21 -9.15
CA VAL A 175 9.94 14.28 -10.07
C VAL A 175 8.79 15.24 -10.36
N LEU A 176 7.58 14.72 -10.61
CA LEU A 176 6.40 15.54 -10.84
C LEU A 176 6.04 16.40 -9.61
N VAL A 177 6.07 15.83 -8.40
CA VAL A 177 5.81 16.57 -7.15
C VAL A 177 6.85 17.69 -6.94
N CYS A 178 8.12 17.43 -7.25
CA CYS A 178 9.15 18.47 -7.18
C CYS A 178 8.87 19.60 -8.18
N LEU A 179 8.46 19.27 -9.42
CA LEU A 179 8.11 20.27 -10.43
C LEU A 179 6.87 21.08 -10.02
N THR A 180 5.84 20.45 -9.47
CA THR A 180 4.64 21.16 -9.01
C THR A 180 4.93 22.04 -7.79
N ALA A 181 5.76 21.58 -6.86
CA ALA A 181 6.20 22.39 -5.72
C ALA A 181 6.94 23.66 -6.19
N LEU A 182 7.84 23.54 -7.17
CA LEU A 182 8.53 24.69 -7.76
C LEU A 182 7.56 25.65 -8.45
N LEU A 183 6.61 25.11 -9.23
CA LEU A 183 5.59 25.91 -9.91
C LEU A 183 4.75 26.71 -8.90
N ILE A 184 4.30 26.07 -7.82
CA ILE A 184 3.53 26.73 -6.76
C ILE A 184 4.34 27.85 -6.11
N VAL A 185 5.61 27.62 -5.79
CA VAL A 185 6.49 28.65 -5.20
C VAL A 185 6.64 29.84 -6.17
N VAL A 186 6.78 29.59 -7.47
CA VAL A 186 6.86 30.66 -8.48
C VAL A 186 5.56 31.46 -8.56
N ILE A 187 4.40 30.79 -8.62
CA ILE A 187 3.10 31.47 -8.64
C ILE A 187 2.91 32.32 -7.40
N PHE A 188 3.15 31.76 -6.22
CA PHE A 188 3.03 32.52 -4.98
C PHE A 188 4.01 33.67 -4.91
N GLY A 189 5.24 33.51 -5.42
CA GLY A 189 6.21 34.59 -5.53
C GLY A 189 5.70 35.74 -6.42
N LEU A 190 5.11 35.42 -7.57
CA LEU A 190 4.49 36.42 -8.46
C LEU A 190 3.31 37.14 -7.79
N VAL A 191 2.46 36.39 -7.08
CA VAL A 191 1.35 36.95 -6.30
C VAL A 191 1.89 37.88 -5.20
N PHE A 192 2.99 37.51 -4.54
CA PHE A 192 3.60 38.32 -3.50
C PHE A 192 4.12 39.66 -4.04
N VAL A 193 4.77 39.63 -5.21
CA VAL A 193 5.25 40.84 -5.89
C VAL A 193 4.09 41.71 -6.38
N GLY A 194 3.03 41.10 -6.91
CA GLY A 194 1.85 41.83 -7.40
C GLY A 194 1.03 42.47 -6.29
N LEU A 195 0.83 41.77 -5.17
CA LEU A 195 0.06 42.26 -4.03
C LEU A 195 0.86 43.22 -3.13
N GLY A 196 2.19 43.11 -3.13
CA GLY A 196 3.07 44.03 -2.41
C GLY A 196 3.08 45.47 -2.94
N GLN A 197 2.41 45.73 -4.07
CA GLN A 197 2.18 47.07 -4.62
C GLN A 197 1.04 47.81 -3.89
N PHE A 198 0.24 47.14 -3.05
CA PHE A 198 -0.87 47.73 -2.32
C PHE A 198 -0.47 47.99 -0.85
N ASP A 199 -0.40 49.26 -0.45
CA ASP A 199 0.07 49.72 0.87
C ASP A 199 -0.76 49.19 2.06
N ASP A 200 -2.04 48.85 1.86
CA ASP A 200 -2.95 48.37 2.92
C ASP A 200 -2.94 46.84 3.13
N ALA A 201 -2.09 46.10 2.42
CA ALA A 201 -2.13 44.62 2.39
C ALA A 201 -1.20 43.92 3.41
N GLY A 202 -0.52 44.65 4.30
CA GLY A 202 0.52 44.08 5.18
C GLY A 202 0.07 42.89 6.03
N ALA A 203 -1.15 42.92 6.57
CA ALA A 203 -1.71 41.80 7.34
C ALA A 203 -2.03 40.58 6.45
N ALA A 204 -2.56 40.80 5.24
CA ALA A 204 -2.84 39.73 4.29
C ALA A 204 -1.55 39.05 3.80
N MET A 205 -0.49 39.84 3.57
CA MET A 205 0.83 39.35 3.16
C MET A 205 1.48 38.48 4.25
N ALA A 206 1.33 38.84 5.52
CA ALA A 206 1.81 38.04 6.64
C ALA A 206 1.09 36.68 6.73
N VAL A 207 -0.23 36.65 6.59
CA VAL A 207 -1.02 35.40 6.60
C VAL A 207 -0.63 34.50 5.41
N MET A 208 -0.51 35.08 4.22
CA MET A 208 -0.11 34.35 3.01
C MET A 208 1.29 33.76 3.13
N ALA A 209 2.23 34.48 3.75
CA ALA A 209 3.57 33.97 4.02
C ALA A 209 3.55 32.76 4.97
N VAL A 210 2.74 32.80 6.03
CA VAL A 210 2.58 31.65 6.95
C VAL A 210 1.99 30.44 6.22
N VAL A 211 0.96 30.65 5.39
CA VAL A 211 0.36 29.58 4.58
C VAL A 211 1.38 28.96 3.62
N LEU A 212 2.22 29.77 2.98
CA LEU A 212 3.28 29.28 2.10
C LEU A 212 4.31 28.42 2.84
N VAL A 213 4.71 28.82 4.04
CA VAL A 213 5.61 28.02 4.89
C VAL A 213 4.97 26.68 5.25
N LEU A 214 3.69 26.66 5.62
CA LEU A 214 2.97 25.41 5.90
C LEU A 214 2.92 24.48 4.68
N ILE A 215 2.63 25.04 3.49
CA ILE A 215 2.62 24.28 2.23
C ILE A 215 4.02 23.72 1.93
N ALA A 216 5.08 24.51 2.12
CA ALA A 216 6.45 24.06 1.91
C ALA A 216 6.84 22.90 2.84
N VAL A 217 6.41 22.94 4.11
CA VAL A 217 6.62 21.83 5.07
C VAL A 217 5.90 20.56 4.62
N ILE A 218 4.67 20.68 4.11
CA ILE A 218 3.91 19.55 3.58
C ILE A 218 4.65 18.92 2.40
N PHE A 219 5.13 19.72 1.44
CA PHE A 219 5.92 19.22 0.31
C PHE A 219 7.23 18.56 0.76
N ALA A 220 7.92 19.13 1.75
CA ALA A 220 9.13 18.52 2.29
C ALA A 220 8.86 17.13 2.88
N LEU A 221 7.78 16.98 3.66
CA LEU A 221 7.36 15.68 4.21
C LEU A 221 7.00 14.68 3.11
N ASP A 222 6.30 15.13 2.06
CA ASP A 222 5.92 14.31 0.92
C ASP A 222 7.14 13.83 0.12
N ILE A 223 8.13 14.72 -0.11
CA ILE A 223 9.40 14.35 -0.75
C ILE A 223 10.15 13.30 0.08
N VAL A 224 10.24 13.47 1.40
CA VAL A 224 10.88 12.47 2.28
C VAL A 224 10.13 11.14 2.23
N TYR A 225 8.80 11.16 2.18
CA TYR A 225 7.98 9.97 2.03
C TYR A 225 8.34 9.19 0.76
N TYR A 226 8.30 9.83 -0.42
CA TYR A 226 8.61 9.19 -1.69
C TYR A 226 10.04 8.64 -1.72
N VAL A 227 11.03 9.38 -1.22
CA VAL A 227 12.44 8.92 -1.16
C VAL A 227 12.57 7.68 -0.27
N LYS A 228 11.94 7.67 0.90
CA LYS A 228 11.97 6.53 1.82
C LYS A 228 11.21 5.33 1.26
N LEU A 229 10.12 5.55 0.54
CA LEU A 229 9.35 4.52 -0.12
C LEU A 229 10.14 3.89 -1.27
N VAL A 230 10.81 4.67 -2.12
CA VAL A 230 11.73 4.14 -3.16
C VAL A 230 12.87 3.33 -2.55
N GLY A 231 13.45 3.82 -1.45
CA GLY A 231 14.48 3.09 -0.69
C GLY A 231 13.97 1.75 -0.16
N LEU A 232 12.76 1.73 0.42
CA LEU A 232 12.09 0.52 0.88
C LEU A 232 11.88 -0.48 -0.26
N LEU A 233 11.33 -0.05 -1.40
CA LEU A 233 11.10 -0.92 -2.55
C LEU A 233 12.42 -1.48 -3.10
N ASN A 234 13.50 -0.69 -3.10
CA ASN A 234 14.82 -1.17 -3.51
C ASN A 234 15.35 -2.23 -2.53
N ASN A 235 15.20 -2.02 -1.22
CA ASN A 235 15.61 -2.98 -0.20
C ASN A 235 14.81 -4.28 -0.30
N LEU A 236 13.50 -4.21 -0.51
CA LEU A 236 12.65 -5.37 -0.75
C LEU A 236 13.11 -6.16 -1.99
N ARG A 237 13.44 -5.45 -3.08
CA ARG A 237 13.95 -6.08 -4.31
C ARG A 237 15.27 -6.79 -4.05
N GLN A 238 16.22 -6.11 -3.41
CA GLN A 238 17.52 -6.68 -3.08
C GLN A 238 17.39 -7.86 -2.13
N THR A 239 16.44 -7.81 -1.19
CA THR A 239 16.13 -8.92 -0.28
C THR A 239 15.63 -10.15 -1.03
N ILE A 240 14.77 -9.98 -2.05
CA ILE A 240 14.32 -11.08 -2.91
C ILE A 240 15.49 -11.66 -3.73
N TRP A 241 16.34 -10.80 -4.25
CA TRP A 241 17.48 -11.21 -5.09
C TRP A 241 18.61 -11.89 -4.31
N THR A 242 18.87 -11.46 -3.08
CA THR A 242 20.00 -11.94 -2.27
C THR A 242 19.59 -12.97 -1.23
N GLY A 243 18.29 -13.19 -1.01
CA GLY A 243 17.78 -14.13 0.01
C GLY A 243 18.05 -13.71 1.46
N THR A 244 18.68 -12.55 1.68
CA THR A 244 19.05 -12.04 3.01
C THR A 244 18.36 -10.69 3.27
N PRO A 245 17.94 -10.42 4.52
CA PRO A 245 17.28 -9.16 4.87
C PRO A 245 18.25 -8.00 4.68
N GLN A 246 17.95 -7.10 3.73
CA GLN A 246 18.79 -5.91 3.49
C GLN A 246 18.14 -4.65 4.06
N GLY A 247 18.84 -4.02 5.00
CA GLY A 247 18.57 -2.67 5.47
C GLY A 247 17.43 -2.55 6.49
N LYS A 248 17.39 -1.42 7.18
CA LYS A 248 16.35 -1.09 8.17
C LYS A 248 15.09 -0.60 7.43
N ILE A 249 13.98 -1.29 7.61
CA ILE A 249 12.67 -0.85 7.11
C ILE A 249 12.25 0.43 7.84
N SER A 250 12.00 1.50 7.07
CA SER A 250 11.62 2.81 7.60
C SER A 250 10.18 2.79 8.12
N SER A 251 10.02 2.83 9.44
CA SER A 251 8.69 2.87 10.11
C SER A 251 7.93 4.16 9.78
N TYR A 252 8.66 5.21 9.41
CA TYR A 252 8.12 6.49 8.95
C TYR A 252 7.19 6.34 7.74
N VAL A 253 7.52 5.45 6.80
CA VAL A 253 6.70 5.24 5.58
C VAL A 253 5.33 4.65 5.93
N ALA A 254 5.31 3.70 6.88
CA ALA A 254 4.05 3.08 7.33
C ALA A 254 3.16 4.06 8.09
N VAL A 255 3.75 4.95 8.90
CA VAL A 255 2.98 5.99 9.61
C VAL A 255 2.40 6.99 8.62
N LEU A 256 3.18 7.43 7.64
CA LEU A 256 2.69 8.37 6.63
C LEU A 256 1.65 7.78 5.69
N SER A 257 1.72 6.49 5.37
CA SER A 257 0.66 5.86 4.56
C SER A 257 -0.67 5.78 5.32
N ILE A 258 -0.63 5.55 6.64
CA ILE A 258 -1.81 5.60 7.51
C ILE A 258 -2.35 7.02 7.60
N LEU A 259 -1.49 8.01 7.86
CA LEU A 259 -1.90 9.42 7.93
C LEU A 259 -2.47 9.91 6.59
N GLY A 260 -1.85 9.54 5.47
CA GLY A 260 -2.37 9.83 4.12
C GLY A 260 -3.74 9.21 3.89
N GLY A 261 -3.96 7.98 4.36
CA GLY A 261 -5.28 7.35 4.33
C GLY A 261 -6.32 8.04 5.21
N VAL A 262 -5.94 8.62 6.35
CA VAL A 262 -6.88 9.40 7.18
C VAL A 262 -7.21 10.73 6.49
N VAL A 263 -6.21 11.40 5.92
CA VAL A 263 -6.41 12.65 5.19
C VAL A 263 -7.30 12.45 3.96
N SER A 264 -7.24 11.29 3.29
CA SER A 264 -8.09 11.00 2.13
C SER A 264 -9.58 10.94 2.48
N LEU A 265 -9.99 10.75 3.73
CA LEU A 265 -11.39 10.89 4.16
C LEU A 265 -11.89 12.34 4.04
N GLY A 266 -10.97 13.31 3.98
CA GLY A 266 -11.30 14.71 3.72
C GLY A 266 -11.94 14.94 2.35
N THR A 267 -11.86 13.99 1.41
CA THR A 267 -12.49 14.14 0.08
C THR A 267 -14.02 14.13 0.13
N PHE A 268 -14.65 13.76 1.26
CA PHE A 268 -16.09 14.00 1.45
C PHE A 268 -16.46 15.48 1.48
N LEU A 269 -15.52 16.35 1.88
CA LEU A 269 -15.74 17.78 1.98
C LEU A 269 -15.86 18.45 0.60
N THR A 270 -15.52 17.75 -0.48
CA THR A 270 -15.65 18.27 -1.85
C THR A 270 -17.08 18.21 -2.38
N GLY A 271 -18.02 17.60 -1.64
CA GLY A 271 -19.43 17.52 -2.01
C GLY A 271 -19.74 16.50 -3.12
N ASN A 272 -18.72 15.86 -3.72
CA ASN A 272 -18.90 14.82 -4.74
C ASN A 272 -18.90 13.43 -4.09
N VAL A 273 -20.03 12.72 -4.21
CA VAL A 273 -20.20 11.37 -3.68
C VAL A 273 -19.14 10.39 -4.20
N PHE A 274 -18.76 10.47 -5.48
CA PHE A 274 -17.75 9.59 -6.07
C PHE A 274 -16.35 9.90 -5.53
N SER A 275 -16.03 11.17 -5.27
CA SER A 275 -14.78 11.57 -4.63
C SER A 275 -14.73 11.16 -3.16
N GLY A 276 -15.87 11.21 -2.45
CA GLY A 276 -16.00 10.68 -1.08
C GLY A 276 -15.76 9.17 -1.03
N LEU A 277 -16.42 8.39 -1.91
CA LEU A 277 -16.20 6.94 -2.02
C LEU A 277 -14.75 6.61 -2.40
N ALA A 278 -14.14 7.35 -3.33
CA ALA A 278 -12.73 7.21 -3.66
C ALA A 278 -11.84 7.49 -2.44
N GLY A 279 -12.20 8.46 -1.60
CA GLY A 279 -11.52 8.79 -0.35
C GLY A 279 -11.54 7.67 0.67
N VAL A 280 -12.70 7.00 0.85
CA VAL A 280 -12.82 5.81 1.72
C VAL A 280 -11.97 4.67 1.18
N ALA A 281 -12.07 4.39 -0.12
CA ALA A 281 -11.30 3.33 -0.75
C ALA A 281 -9.78 3.59 -0.64
N SER A 282 -9.37 4.85 -0.79
CA SER A 282 -8.01 5.33 -0.55
C SER A 282 -7.61 5.14 0.91
N ALA A 283 -8.48 5.46 1.87
CA ALA A 283 -8.23 5.32 3.30
C ALA A 283 -7.98 3.85 3.68
N VAL A 284 -8.83 2.94 3.20
CA VAL A 284 -8.68 1.50 3.40
C VAL A 284 -7.35 1.02 2.81
N SER A 285 -6.97 1.50 1.63
CA SER A 285 -5.70 1.14 1.00
C SER A 285 -4.49 1.67 1.78
N GLY A 286 -4.48 2.95 2.19
CA GLY A 286 -3.36 3.57 2.90
C GLY A 286 -3.14 2.99 4.29
N ILE A 287 -4.23 2.76 5.03
CA ILE A 287 -4.20 2.11 6.34
C ILE A 287 -3.78 0.65 6.19
N GLY A 288 -4.35 -0.09 5.24
CA GLY A 288 -4.02 -1.50 5.00
C GLY A 288 -2.57 -1.71 4.60
N PHE A 289 -2.03 -0.90 3.68
CA PHE A 289 -0.61 -0.96 3.32
C PHE A 289 0.30 -0.56 4.48
N GLY A 290 -0.10 0.41 5.32
CA GLY A 290 0.65 0.76 6.52
C GLY A 290 0.76 -0.38 7.53
N ILE A 291 -0.35 -1.07 7.80
CA ILE A 291 -0.38 -2.26 8.68
C ILE A 291 0.45 -3.40 8.08
N PHE A 292 0.33 -3.63 6.77
CA PHE A 292 1.13 -4.63 6.06
C PHE A 292 2.63 -4.38 6.22
N LEU A 293 3.08 -3.12 6.09
CA LEU A 293 4.49 -2.75 6.27
C LEU A 293 4.99 -2.99 7.70
N PHE A 294 4.15 -2.74 8.72
CA PHE A 294 4.51 -3.05 10.11
C PHE A 294 4.65 -4.55 10.34
N GLN A 295 3.68 -5.35 9.91
CA GLN A 295 3.75 -6.81 10.05
C GLN A 295 4.93 -7.40 9.28
N TYR A 296 5.20 -6.89 8.07
CA TYR A 296 6.34 -7.31 7.28
C TYR A 296 7.66 -7.01 8.01
N ARG A 297 7.80 -5.81 8.56
CA ARG A 297 8.97 -5.42 9.35
C ARG A 297 9.16 -6.32 10.57
N ASP A 298 8.09 -6.58 11.31
CA ASP A 298 8.18 -7.34 12.55
C ASP A 298 8.53 -8.81 12.28
N GLN A 299 7.99 -9.40 11.21
CA GLN A 299 8.38 -10.74 10.77
C GLN A 299 9.79 -10.79 10.19
N LEU A 300 10.25 -9.76 9.49
CA LEU A 300 11.63 -9.70 8.99
C LEU A 300 12.64 -9.64 10.15
N ARG A 301 12.36 -8.84 11.19
CA ARG A 301 13.18 -8.76 12.40
C ARG A 301 13.25 -10.08 13.17
N ALA A 302 12.18 -10.87 13.14
CA ALA A 302 12.17 -12.20 13.75
C ALA A 302 13.10 -13.20 13.04
N LEU A 303 13.37 -12.99 11.74
CA LEU A 303 14.26 -13.83 10.93
C LEU A 303 15.72 -13.37 10.95
N GLU A 304 15.98 -12.11 11.28
CA GLU A 304 17.32 -11.53 11.39
C GLU A 304 18.27 -12.31 12.32
N PRO A 305 17.87 -12.76 13.54
CA PRO A 305 18.74 -13.57 14.40
C PRO A 305 18.98 -14.99 13.88
N GLN A 306 18.07 -15.56 13.07
CA GLN A 306 18.21 -16.90 12.51
C GLN A 306 19.22 -16.92 11.34
N ASN A 307 19.19 -15.89 10.49
CA ASN A 307 20.17 -15.74 9.40
C ASN A 307 21.59 -15.42 9.91
N ALA A 308 21.71 -14.72 11.04
CA ALA A 308 23.01 -14.44 11.65
C ALA A 308 23.72 -15.70 12.19
N ALA A 309 22.96 -16.77 12.48
CA ALA A 309 23.49 -18.04 12.98
C ALA A 309 23.93 -19.02 11.87
N MET A 310 23.54 -18.79 10.60
CA MET A 310 23.90 -19.62 9.44
C MET A 310 24.17 -18.74 8.20
N PRO A 311 25.35 -18.08 8.12
CA PRO A 311 25.67 -17.16 7.02
C PRO A 311 25.81 -17.83 5.64
N ASP A 312 26.14 -19.13 5.57
CA ASP A 312 26.51 -19.81 4.31
C ASP A 312 25.45 -20.74 3.72
N ALA A 313 24.29 -20.93 4.36
CA ALA A 313 23.35 -21.98 3.96
C ALA A 313 22.55 -21.69 2.67
N TYR A 314 22.58 -20.46 2.14
CA TYR A 314 21.66 -20.02 1.07
C TYR A 314 22.36 -19.41 -0.16
N SER A 315 23.69 -19.46 -0.22
CA SER A 315 24.47 -18.68 -1.20
C SER A 315 24.71 -19.38 -2.56
N TYR A 316 24.10 -20.55 -2.82
CA TYR A 316 24.57 -21.41 -3.92
C TYR A 316 23.50 -21.91 -4.91
N GLU A 317 22.44 -21.18 -5.28
CA GLU A 317 21.49 -21.77 -6.26
C GLU A 317 20.72 -20.81 -7.20
N TYR A 318 21.22 -19.59 -7.45
CA TYR A 318 20.63 -18.70 -8.47
C TYR A 318 21.61 -18.24 -9.55
N ARG A 319 22.41 -19.18 -10.08
CA ARG A 319 23.19 -18.98 -11.30
C ARG A 319 22.93 -20.10 -12.30
N SER A 320 21.80 -20.03 -13.01
CA SER A 320 21.60 -20.65 -14.32
C SER A 320 20.41 -19.99 -15.02
#